data_AF-A0A395IU98-F1
#
_entry.id   AF-A0A395IU98-F1
#
_cell.length_a   1.000
_cell.length_b   1.000
_cell.length_c   1.000
_cell.angle_alpha   90.00
_cell.angle_beta   90.00
_cell.angle_gamma   90.00
#
_symmetry.space_group_name_H-M   'P 1'
#
loop_
_entity.id
_entity.type
_entity.pdbx_description
1 polymer ?
#
loop_
_entity_poly.entity_id
_entity_poly.type
_entity_poly.pdbx_seq_one_letter_code
_entity_poly.pdbx_strand_id
1 'polypeptide(L)'
;MFKAGSTAIGKLALGMELHHFDSIDAPLHDLVRTVAHNLELNKKVSTMGIGILTYMGSSKTIEDNIAHVQELLEEAIKNVKGAGTEDLPIQDAALKASCIVDYLVRATDEKGNKLSEKYRNNAAWLL
;
A
#
# COMPACT_ATOMS: atom_id res chain seq x y z
N MET A 1 -19.00 0.30 6.26
CA MET A 1 -18.09 -0.87 6.18
C MET A 1 -16.71 -0.53 5.64
N PHE A 2 -16.57 0.39 4.67
CA PHE A 2 -15.27 0.68 4.04
C PHE A 2 -14.18 1.17 5.01
N LYS A 3 -14.51 2.08 5.94
CA LYS A 3 -13.60 2.54 7.02
C LYS A 3 -13.08 1.41 7.91
N ALA A 4 -13.95 0.46 8.29
CA ALA A 4 -13.58 -0.65 9.15
C ALA A 4 -12.60 -1.60 8.46
N GLY A 5 -12.93 -2.04 7.24
CA GLY A 5 -12.07 -2.94 6.47
C GLY A 5 -10.72 -2.32 6.16
N SER A 6 -10.70 -1.06 5.70
CA SER A 6 -9.46 -0.36 5.39
C SER A 6 -8.60 -0.12 6.64
N THR A 7 -9.18 0.20 7.80
CA THR A 7 -8.42 0.33 9.06
C THR A 7 -7.75 -0.99 9.45
N ALA A 8 -8.49 -2.11 9.37
CA ALA A 8 -7.94 -3.42 9.67
C ALA A 8 -6.78 -3.77 8.72
N ILE A 9 -6.93 -3.52 7.43
CA ILE A 9 -5.89 -3.75 6.43
C ILE A 9 -4.69 -2.82 6.64
N GLY A 10 -4.91 -1.52 6.85
CA GLY A 10 -3.84 -0.54 7.08
C GLY A 10 -2.98 -0.90 8.28
N LYS A 11 -3.62 -1.34 9.38
CA LYS A 11 -2.91 -1.79 10.57
C LYS A 11 -2.17 -3.11 10.35
N LEU A 12 -2.83 -4.12 9.80
CA LEU A 12 -2.24 -5.45 9.62
C LEU A 12 -1.13 -5.48 8.56
N ALA A 13 -1.36 -4.83 7.42
CA ALA A 13 -0.44 -4.86 6.29
C ALA A 13 0.68 -3.83 6.44
N LEU A 14 0.34 -2.59 6.78
CA LEU A 14 1.26 -1.46 6.73
C LEU A 14 1.75 -1.00 8.11
N GLY A 15 1.15 -1.50 9.19
CA GLY A 15 1.42 -0.97 10.54
C GLY A 15 0.95 0.48 10.72
N MET A 16 0.00 0.93 9.90
CA MET A 16 -0.49 2.31 9.90
C MET A 16 -1.82 2.42 10.63
N GLU A 17 -1.93 3.43 11.49
CA GLU A 17 -3.22 3.87 12.03
C GLU A 17 -3.86 4.85 11.04
N LEU A 18 -5.04 4.50 10.51
CA LEU A 18 -5.72 5.32 9.49
C LEU A 18 -6.64 6.40 10.08
N HIS A 19 -6.77 6.44 11.41
CA HIS A 19 -7.55 7.44 12.14
C HIS A 19 -9.03 7.57 11.73
N HIS A 20 -9.59 6.55 11.08
CA HIS A 20 -10.97 6.54 10.58
C HIS A 20 -12.05 6.58 11.68
N PHE A 21 -11.66 6.33 12.93
CA PHE A 21 -12.55 6.20 14.09
C PHE A 21 -12.27 7.23 15.19
N ASP A 22 -11.41 8.21 14.93
CA ASP A 22 -11.02 9.22 15.93
C ASP A 22 -12.20 10.17 16.25
N SER A 23 -13.13 10.35 15.31
CA SER A 23 -14.37 11.10 15.52
C SER A 23 -15.46 10.63 14.55
N ILE A 24 -16.71 11.05 14.81
CA ILE A 24 -17.87 10.76 13.95
C ILE A 24 -17.60 11.22 12.51
N ASP A 25 -16.97 12.39 12.35
CA ASP A 25 -16.71 13.05 11.06
C ASP A 25 -15.30 12.79 10.52
N ALA A 26 -14.55 11.84 11.08
CA ALA A 26 -13.20 11.53 10.63
C ALA A 26 -13.19 11.23 9.10
N PRO A 27 -12.31 11.86 8.30
CA PRO A 27 -12.29 11.61 6.87
C PRO A 27 -11.77 10.20 6.54
N LEU A 28 -11.95 9.75 5.31
CA LEU A 28 -11.18 8.61 4.81
C LEU A 28 -9.71 9.02 4.68
N HIS A 29 -8.83 8.16 5.14
CA HIS A 29 -7.40 8.30 4.97
C HIS A 29 -7.06 8.38 3.49
N ASP A 30 -6.05 9.18 3.18
CA ASP A 30 -5.73 9.57 1.83
C ASP A 30 -5.39 8.38 0.92
N LEU A 31 -4.57 7.43 1.42
CA LEU A 31 -4.31 6.13 0.78
C LEU A 31 -5.60 5.45 0.28
N VAL A 32 -6.62 5.40 1.14
CA VAL A 32 -7.86 4.67 0.89
C VAL A 32 -8.71 5.42 -0.13
N ARG A 33 -8.73 6.75 -0.05
CA ARG A 33 -9.39 7.62 -1.03
C ARG A 33 -8.75 7.48 -2.41
N THR A 34 -7.42 7.51 -2.51
CA THR A 34 -6.68 7.42 -3.77
C THR A 34 -6.85 6.06 -4.43
N VAL A 35 -6.77 4.96 -3.66
CA VAL A 35 -7.03 3.60 -4.17
C VAL A 35 -8.48 3.45 -4.65
N ALA A 36 -9.46 3.98 -3.91
CA ALA A 36 -10.87 3.95 -4.34
C ALA A 36 -11.09 4.72 -5.64
N HIS A 37 -10.48 5.91 -5.76
CA HIS A 37 -10.57 6.72 -6.98
C HIS A 37 -9.93 6.01 -8.17
N ASN A 38 -8.77 5.41 -7.99
CA ASN A 38 -8.11 4.63 -9.04
C ASN A 38 -8.97 3.43 -9.47
N LEU A 39 -9.58 2.71 -8.53
CA LEU A 39 -10.51 1.61 -8.84
C LEU A 39 -11.71 2.06 -9.69
N GLU A 40 -12.26 3.26 -9.44
CA GLU A 40 -13.32 3.83 -10.27
C GLU A 40 -12.85 4.15 -11.69
N LEU A 41 -11.62 4.64 -11.84
CA LEU A 41 -11.00 4.86 -13.14
C LEU A 41 -10.80 3.54 -13.87
N ASN A 42 -10.30 2.50 -13.21
CA ASN A 42 -10.13 1.17 -13.82
C ASN A 42 -11.46 0.55 -14.27
N LYS A 43 -12.54 0.72 -13.50
CA LYS A 43 -13.89 0.31 -13.95
C LYS A 43 -14.32 1.03 -15.22
N LYS A 44 -14.01 2.33 -15.35
CA LYS A 44 -14.26 3.10 -16.57
C LYS A 44 -13.40 2.60 -17.74
N VAL A 45 -12.15 2.22 -17.50
CA VAL A 45 -11.26 1.64 -18.53
C VAL A 45 -11.86 0.34 -19.05
N SER A 46 -12.28 -0.56 -18.16
CA SER A 46 -12.84 -1.86 -18.55
C SER A 46 -14.17 -1.74 -19.30
N THR A 47 -14.95 -0.67 -19.07
CA THR A 47 -16.27 -0.49 -19.68
C THR A 47 -16.24 0.32 -20.98
N MET A 48 -15.41 1.36 -21.06
CA MET A 48 -15.36 2.28 -22.21
C MET A 48 -14.13 2.10 -23.09
N GLY A 49 -13.14 1.31 -22.66
CA GLY A 49 -11.86 1.17 -23.35
C GLY A 49 -10.89 2.31 -23.03
N ILE A 50 -9.59 1.99 -23.01
CA ILE A 50 -8.55 2.91 -22.56
C ILE A 50 -8.44 4.18 -23.44
N GLY A 51 -8.74 4.08 -24.74
CA GLY A 51 -8.65 5.21 -25.67
C GLY A 51 -9.59 6.37 -25.32
N ILE A 52 -10.79 6.09 -24.80
CA ILE A 52 -11.74 7.14 -24.39
C ILE A 52 -11.24 7.85 -23.13
N LEU A 53 -10.64 7.12 -22.19
CA LEU A 53 -10.09 7.70 -20.97
C LEU A 53 -8.79 8.47 -21.18
N THR A 54 -7.94 8.03 -22.11
CA THR A 54 -6.77 8.80 -22.54
C THR A 54 -7.21 10.14 -23.15
N TYR A 55 -8.26 10.14 -23.98
CA TYR A 55 -8.84 11.37 -24.54
C TYR A 55 -9.44 12.29 -23.46
N MET A 56 -10.05 11.72 -22.41
CA MET A 56 -10.59 12.47 -21.27
C MET A 56 -9.54 12.91 -20.24
N GLY A 57 -8.24 12.69 -20.49
CA GLY A 57 -7.15 13.07 -19.57
C GLY A 57 -7.04 12.20 -18.31
N SER A 58 -7.82 11.12 -18.20
CA SER A 58 -7.84 10.24 -17.02
C SER A 58 -6.59 9.36 -16.91
N SER A 59 -5.84 9.14 -18.00
CA SER A 59 -4.59 8.38 -17.98
C SER A 59 -3.55 9.00 -17.04
N LYS A 60 -3.43 10.33 -17.07
CA LYS A 60 -2.51 11.05 -16.19
C LYS A 60 -2.94 10.96 -14.72
N THR A 61 -4.24 11.05 -14.44
CA THR A 61 -4.77 10.86 -13.08
C THR A 61 -4.49 9.47 -12.53
N ILE A 62 -4.53 8.42 -13.36
CA ILE A 62 -4.17 7.06 -12.95
C ILE A 62 -2.68 6.99 -12.57
N GLU A 63 -1.80 7.55 -13.40
CA GLU A 63 -0.35 7.63 -13.13
C GLU A 63 -0.07 8.40 -11.84
N ASP A 64 -0.68 9.58 -11.67
CA ASP A 64 -0.53 10.43 -10.48
C ASP A 64 -1.01 9.69 -9.21
N ASN A 65 -2.15 8.97 -9.29
CA ASN A 65 -2.65 8.17 -8.17
C ASN A 65 -1.70 7.03 -7.80
N ILE A 66 -1.09 6.36 -8.78
CA ILE A 66 -0.14 5.26 -8.54
C ILE A 66 1.11 5.81 -7.87
N ALA A 67 1.69 6.88 -8.38
CA ALA A 67 2.85 7.53 -7.80
C ALA A 67 2.57 7.95 -6.35
N HIS A 68 1.40 8.56 -6.10
CA HIS A 68 1.00 8.97 -4.76
C HIS A 68 0.85 7.79 -3.78
N VAL A 69 0.27 6.68 -4.23
CA VAL A 69 0.19 5.46 -3.39
C VAL A 69 1.59 4.89 -3.14
N GLN A 70 2.50 4.93 -4.11
CA GLN A 70 3.89 4.50 -3.90
C GLN A 70 4.58 5.32 -2.81
N GLU A 71 4.43 6.65 -2.82
CA GLU A 71 5.00 7.53 -1.80
C GLU A 71 4.48 7.17 -0.40
N LEU A 72 3.17 6.94 -0.25
CA LEU A 72 2.57 6.53 1.02
C LEU A 72 3.06 5.15 1.50
N LEU A 73 3.29 4.21 0.58
CA LEU A 73 3.85 2.89 0.92
C LEU A 73 5.33 2.98 1.34
N GLU A 74 6.11 3.82 0.67
CA GLU A 74 7.50 4.09 1.04
C GLU A 74 7.61 4.72 2.43
N GLU A 75 6.70 5.63 2.76
CA GLU A 75 6.59 6.21 4.10
C GLU A 75 6.29 5.13 5.14
N ALA A 76 5.33 4.24 4.88
CA ALA A 76 5.02 3.13 5.77
C ALA A 76 6.25 2.22 6.02
N ILE A 77 6.99 1.88 4.96
CA ILE A 77 8.23 1.10 5.05
C ILE A 77 9.28 1.84 5.90
N LYS A 78 9.42 3.15 5.69
CA LYS A 78 10.38 3.98 6.43
C LYS A 78 10.03 4.06 7.92
N ASN A 79 8.75 4.23 8.25
CA ASN A 79 8.27 4.31 9.64
C ASN A 79 8.58 3.03 10.41
N VAL A 80 8.41 1.88 9.76
CA VAL A 80 8.76 0.58 10.33
C VAL A 80 10.27 0.43 10.55
N LYS A 81 11.10 0.81 9.56
CA LYS A 81 12.57 0.76 9.67
C LYS A 81 13.12 1.68 10.76
N GLY A 82 12.52 2.86 10.93
CA GLY A 82 12.92 3.86 11.93
C GLY A 82 12.82 3.36 13.37
N ALA A 83 12.03 2.32 13.63
CA ALA A 83 11.89 1.70 14.95
C ALA A 83 13.04 0.72 15.31
N GLY A 84 14.02 0.52 14.43
CA GLY A 84 15.09 -0.45 14.62
C GLY A 84 14.67 -1.85 14.15
N THR A 85 15.00 -2.17 12.90
CA THR A 85 14.74 -3.48 12.29
C THR A 85 16.04 -4.24 12.09
N GLU A 86 16.12 -5.43 12.67
CA GLU A 86 17.19 -6.40 12.42
C GLU A 86 16.78 -7.38 11.31
N ASP A 87 17.78 -7.88 10.58
CA ASP A 87 17.60 -8.94 9.60
C ASP A 87 17.45 -10.28 10.31
N LEU A 88 16.41 -11.03 9.96
CA LEU A 88 16.02 -12.25 10.65
C LEU A 88 15.64 -13.35 9.66
N PRO A 89 15.92 -14.63 9.98
CA PRO A 89 15.35 -15.75 9.26
C PRO A 89 13.83 -15.61 9.15
N ILE A 90 13.28 -16.05 8.03
CA ILE A 90 11.87 -15.84 7.69
C ILE A 90 10.90 -16.28 8.81
N GLN A 91 11.20 -17.36 9.54
CA GLN A 91 10.35 -17.85 10.64
C GLN A 91 10.41 -16.92 11.86
N ASP A 92 11.59 -16.43 12.22
CA ASP A 92 11.78 -15.53 13.37
C ASP A 92 11.20 -14.14 13.07
N ALA A 93 11.35 -13.67 11.83
CA ALA A 93 10.73 -12.45 11.37
C ALA A 93 9.20 -12.50 11.53
N ALA A 94 8.56 -13.63 11.22
CA ALA A 94 7.11 -13.79 11.34
C ALA A 94 6.60 -13.68 12.78
N LEU A 95 7.40 -14.11 13.75
CA LEU A 95 7.06 -14.03 15.18
C LEU A 95 7.31 -12.64 15.78
N LYS A 96 8.32 -11.92 15.28
CA LYS A 96 8.74 -10.62 15.81
C LYS A 96 8.05 -9.43 15.13
N ALA A 97 7.56 -9.60 13.90
CA ALA A 97 6.97 -8.51 13.15
C ALA A 97 5.62 -8.06 13.72
N SER A 98 5.40 -6.75 13.67
CA SER A 98 4.14 -6.12 14.08
C SER A 98 3.11 -6.01 12.95
N CYS A 99 3.55 -6.04 11.69
CA CYS A 99 2.74 -6.01 10.48
C CYS A 99 3.45 -6.71 9.31
N ILE A 100 2.76 -6.87 8.16
CA ILE A 100 3.33 -7.54 6.98
C ILE A 100 4.54 -6.78 6.42
N VAL A 101 4.49 -5.44 6.36
CA VAL A 101 5.63 -4.64 5.90
C VAL A 101 6.85 -4.84 6.81
N ASP A 102 6.66 -4.85 8.13
CA ASP A 102 7.72 -5.13 9.12
C ASP A 102 8.31 -6.52 8.95
N TYR A 103 7.46 -7.52 8.72
CA TYR A 103 7.89 -8.85 8.37
C TYR A 103 8.76 -8.87 7.10
N LEU A 104 8.32 -8.25 6.01
CA LEU A 104 9.07 -8.23 4.74
C LEU A 104 10.36 -7.42 4.82
N VAL A 105 10.41 -6.40 5.68
CA VAL A 105 11.63 -5.64 5.96
C VAL A 105 12.64 -6.47 6.73
N ARG A 106 12.21 -7.29 7.71
CA ARG A 106 13.08 -8.12 8.55
C ARG A 106 13.50 -9.44 7.88
N ALA A 107 12.60 -10.09 7.16
CA ALA A 107 12.79 -11.45 6.67
C ALA A 107 13.96 -11.60 5.67
N THR A 108 14.80 -12.60 5.91
CA THR A 108 15.84 -13.09 5.00
C THR A 108 15.62 -14.57 4.69
N ASP A 109 16.07 -15.00 3.51
CA ASP A 109 16.16 -16.42 3.16
C ASP A 109 17.31 -17.13 3.90
N GLU A 110 17.48 -18.43 3.64
CA GLU A 110 18.54 -19.27 4.23
C GLU A 110 19.97 -18.80 3.87
N LYS A 111 20.10 -17.98 2.83
CA LYS A 111 21.37 -17.40 2.35
C LYS A 111 21.56 -15.96 2.84
N GLY A 112 20.65 -15.44 3.67
CA GLY A 112 20.68 -14.06 4.17
C GLY A 112 20.16 -13.01 3.18
N ASN A 113 19.54 -13.41 2.07
CA ASN A 113 19.04 -12.46 1.07
C ASN A 113 17.63 -11.98 1.41
N LYS A 114 17.37 -10.70 1.10
CA LYS A 114 16.03 -10.10 1.15
C LYS A 114 15.21 -10.46 -0.09
N LEU A 115 13.89 -10.27 0.00
CA LEU A 115 13.01 -10.28 -1.16
C LEU A 115 13.57 -9.34 -2.23
N SER A 116 13.59 -9.77 -3.50
CA SER A 116 14.17 -8.97 -4.57
C SER A 116 13.38 -7.67 -4.79
N GLU A 117 14.06 -6.62 -5.24
CA GLU A 117 13.47 -5.30 -5.46
C GLU A 117 12.26 -5.33 -6.40
N LYS A 118 12.30 -6.19 -7.42
CA LYS A 118 11.19 -6.42 -8.37
C LYS A 118 9.85 -6.69 -7.67
N TYR A 119 9.87 -7.34 -6.51
CA TYR A 119 8.66 -7.71 -5.76
C TYR A 119 8.39 -6.81 -4.54
N ARG A 120 9.29 -5.86 -4.23
CA ARG A 120 9.16 -4.98 -3.05
C ARG A 120 8.37 -3.71 -3.33
N ASN A 121 8.60 -3.05 -4.46
CA ASN A 121 8.13 -1.69 -4.72
C ASN A 121 7.38 -1.56 -6.06
N ASN A 122 6.38 -2.42 -6.28
CA ASN A 122 5.59 -2.35 -7.51
C ASN A 122 4.11 -2.10 -7.20
N ALA A 123 3.64 -0.87 -7.42
CA ALA A 123 2.24 -0.51 -7.33
C ALA A 123 1.48 -0.67 -8.66
N ALA A 124 2.11 -1.25 -9.70
CA ALA A 124 1.48 -1.47 -10.99
C ALA A 124 0.28 -2.44 -10.94
N TRP A 125 0.04 -3.11 -9.81
CA TRP A 125 -1.21 -3.85 -9.57
C TRP A 125 -2.43 -2.94 -9.39
N LEU A 126 -2.24 -1.62 -9.28
CA LEU A 126 -3.31 -0.63 -9.30
C LEU A 126 -3.72 -0.21 -10.73
N LEU A 127 -3.10 -0.75 -11.77
CA LEU A 127 -3.54 -0.64 -13.17
C LEU A 127 -4.51 -1.79 -13.52
#